data_AF-A0AA37K403-F1
#
_entry.id   AF-A0AA37K403-F1
#
_cell.length_a   1.000
_cell.length_b   1.000
_cell.length_c   1.000
_cell.angle_alpha   90.00
_cell.angle_beta   90.00
_cell.angle_gamma   90.00
#
_symmetry.space_group_name_H-M   'P 1'
#
loop_
_entity.id
_entity.type
_entity.pdbx_description
1 polymer ?
#
loop_
_entity_poly.entity_id
_entity_poly.type
_entity_poly.pdbx_seq_one_letter_code
_entity_poly.pdbx_strand_id
1 'polypeptide(L)'
;MDLKQYGGEALRSMASHGNQLLVEYLIQNGADINYHKPDMVFPYASTPVTEAARHNDFSMVRWLVEQGADITIPDKYGDRPYTVAVQNKNQEMAAYLKALEPEEWHNEQEKARQLTPYKLPAKLVEYLKTGPLRLEFPERELVKWAELYPYMDVQEMTWKRKKLLSLMAKMDNYSDYLLLWSPRDKKLWYLDIEHKEFHPLTKWEEFIADPGKYLNGMIEGEFEE
;
A
#
# COMPACT_ATOMS: atom_id res chain seq x y z
N MET A 1 2.10 -19.11 -28.10
CA MET A 1 1.46 -18.11 -27.22
C MET A 1 2.00 -16.76 -27.65
N ASP A 2 1.14 -15.77 -27.90
CA ASP A 2 1.64 -14.42 -28.20
C ASP A 2 2.13 -13.79 -26.90
N LEU A 3 3.45 -13.84 -26.68
CA LEU A 3 4.08 -13.32 -25.47
C LEU A 3 3.99 -11.80 -25.37
N LYS A 4 3.73 -11.09 -26.47
CA LYS A 4 3.43 -9.65 -26.41
C LYS A 4 2.06 -9.38 -25.81
N GLN A 5 1.09 -10.27 -26.06
CA GLN A 5 -0.28 -10.09 -25.58
C GLN A 5 -0.48 -10.68 -24.17
N TYR A 6 0.15 -11.80 -23.84
CA TYR A 6 -0.10 -12.55 -22.60
C TYR A 6 1.13 -12.75 -21.71
N GLY A 7 2.32 -12.35 -22.18
CA GLY A 7 3.57 -12.59 -21.45
C GLY A 7 3.69 -11.76 -20.17
N GLY A 8 2.98 -10.64 -20.04
CA GLY A 8 3.02 -9.78 -18.86
C GLY A 8 2.55 -10.47 -17.57
N GLU A 9 1.46 -11.24 -17.62
CA GLU A 9 0.96 -12.02 -16.48
C GLU A 9 1.98 -13.06 -16.03
N ALA A 10 2.55 -13.80 -16.99
CA ALA A 10 3.59 -14.78 -16.73
C ALA A 10 4.84 -14.11 -16.14
N LEU A 11 5.25 -12.96 -16.68
CA LEU A 11 6.44 -12.23 -16.25
C LEU A 11 6.28 -11.77 -14.80
N ARG A 12 5.13 -11.18 -14.44
CA ARG A 12 4.83 -10.79 -13.05
C ARG A 12 4.89 -11.99 -12.11
N SER A 13 4.28 -13.11 -12.49
CA SER A 13 4.33 -14.34 -11.70
C SER A 13 5.76 -14.87 -11.52
N MET A 14 6.56 -14.90 -12.59
CA MET A 14 7.95 -15.37 -12.49
C MET A 14 8.84 -14.44 -11.66
N ALA A 15 8.61 -13.12 -11.72
CA ALA A 15 9.29 -12.14 -10.88
C ALA A 15 8.95 -12.32 -9.39
N SER A 16 7.67 -12.57 -9.07
CA SER A 16 7.22 -12.92 -7.71
C SER A 16 7.93 -14.16 -7.14
N HIS A 17 8.28 -15.14 -7.98
CA HIS A 17 8.97 -16.36 -7.57
C HIS A 17 10.51 -16.28 -7.68
N GLY A 18 11.09 -15.12 -8.01
CA GLY A 18 12.54 -14.94 -8.13
C GLY A 18 13.18 -15.66 -9.34
N ASN A 19 12.39 -16.06 -10.35
CA ASN A 19 12.89 -16.87 -11.47
C ASN A 19 13.46 -16.00 -12.61
N GLN A 20 14.65 -15.44 -12.38
CA GLN A 20 15.28 -14.47 -13.30
C GLN A 20 15.43 -15.00 -14.73
N LEU A 21 15.79 -16.27 -14.92
CA LEU A 21 15.95 -16.89 -16.24
C LEU A 21 14.65 -16.85 -17.06
N LEU A 22 13.51 -17.15 -16.44
CA LEU A 22 12.22 -17.10 -17.14
C LEU A 22 11.75 -15.66 -17.35
N VAL A 23 12.01 -14.77 -16.39
CA VAL A 23 11.73 -13.33 -16.58
C VAL A 23 12.51 -12.77 -17.76
N GLU A 24 13.80 -13.08 -17.88
CA GLU A 24 14.65 -12.68 -19.00
C GLU A 24 14.12 -13.21 -20.34
N TYR A 25 13.78 -14.50 -20.40
CA TYR A 25 13.20 -15.10 -21.61
C TYR A 25 11.91 -14.38 -22.03
N LEU A 26 11.03 -14.06 -21.07
CA LEU A 26 9.76 -13.39 -21.37
C LEU A 26 9.99 -11.96 -21.90
N ILE A 27 10.89 -11.18 -21.28
CA ILE A 27 11.24 -9.83 -21.72
C ILE A 27 11.81 -9.86 -23.14
N GLN A 28 12.76 -10.76 -23.43
CA GLN A 28 13.36 -10.91 -24.75
C GLN A 28 12.34 -11.25 -25.85
N ASN A 29 11.24 -11.90 -25.47
CA ASN A 29 10.14 -12.25 -26.37
C ASN A 29 9.00 -11.20 -26.37
N GLY A 30 9.23 -10.03 -25.79
CA GLY A 30 8.33 -8.87 -25.87
C GLY A 30 7.22 -8.84 -24.82
N ALA A 31 7.34 -9.60 -23.73
CA ALA A 31 6.48 -9.40 -22.58
C ALA A 31 6.67 -8.00 -21.99
N ASP A 32 5.56 -7.39 -21.57
CA ASP A 32 5.57 -6.06 -20.95
C ASP A 32 6.15 -6.15 -19.52
N ILE A 33 7.35 -5.56 -19.33
CA ILE A 33 8.04 -5.48 -18.04
C ILE A 33 7.26 -4.67 -16.99
N ASN A 34 6.34 -3.81 -17.44
CA ASN A 34 5.51 -2.95 -16.60
C ASN A 34 4.07 -3.43 -16.51
N TYR A 35 3.80 -4.71 -16.85
CA TYR A 35 2.46 -5.26 -16.81
C TYR A 35 1.80 -5.12 -15.44
N HIS A 36 0.67 -4.41 -15.37
CA HIS A 36 0.05 -4.07 -14.09
C HIS A 36 -1.48 -4.18 -14.12
N LYS A 37 -2.06 -5.10 -14.90
CA LYS A 37 -3.52 -5.32 -14.88
C LYS A 37 -3.92 -6.26 -13.73
N PRO A 38 -5.13 -6.10 -13.15
CA PRO A 38 -5.61 -7.03 -12.14
C PRO A 38 -5.97 -8.38 -12.76
N ASP A 39 -5.65 -9.47 -12.07
CA ASP A 39 -6.07 -10.84 -12.43
C ASP A 39 -6.46 -11.64 -11.16
N MET A 40 -6.70 -12.95 -11.31
CA MET A 40 -7.11 -13.82 -10.20
C MET A 40 -6.02 -14.03 -9.14
N VAL A 41 -4.74 -13.85 -9.49
CA VAL A 41 -3.58 -14.04 -8.61
C VAL A 41 -3.17 -12.70 -7.99
N PHE A 42 -3.21 -11.62 -8.78
CA PHE A 42 -2.80 -10.26 -8.39
C PHE A 42 -3.96 -9.27 -8.60
N PRO A 43 -5.00 -9.32 -7.74
CA PRO A 43 -6.22 -8.52 -7.92
C PRO A 43 -5.99 -7.01 -7.75
N TYR A 44 -4.89 -6.63 -7.09
CA TYR A 44 -4.49 -5.25 -6.83
C TYR A 44 -3.65 -4.63 -7.95
N ALA A 45 -3.37 -5.35 -9.03
CA ALA A 45 -2.81 -4.75 -10.26
C ALA A 45 -1.37 -4.20 -10.07
N SER A 46 -0.53 -4.91 -9.32
CA SER A 46 0.89 -4.58 -9.12
C SER A 46 1.75 -4.86 -10.36
N THR A 47 2.91 -4.22 -10.45
CA THR A 47 3.94 -4.52 -11.45
C THR A 47 4.83 -5.70 -11.03
N PRO A 48 5.55 -6.34 -11.97
CA PRO A 48 6.56 -7.35 -11.65
C PRO A 48 7.62 -6.88 -10.65
N VAL A 49 8.06 -5.63 -10.74
CA VAL A 49 9.06 -5.07 -9.81
C VAL A 49 8.47 -4.85 -8.41
N THR A 50 7.20 -4.45 -8.30
CA THR A 50 6.50 -4.38 -7.01
C THR A 50 6.37 -5.76 -6.37
N GLU A 51 6.08 -6.80 -7.15
CA GLU A 51 6.01 -8.17 -6.63
C GLU A 51 7.37 -8.71 -6.18
N ALA A 52 8.44 -8.46 -6.93
CA ALA A 52 9.79 -8.80 -6.49
C ALA A 52 10.14 -8.11 -5.16
N ALA A 53 9.78 -6.82 -5.01
CA ALA A 53 9.95 -6.09 -3.75
C ALA A 53 9.10 -6.69 -2.61
N ARG A 54 7.87 -7.13 -2.91
CA ARG A 54 6.94 -7.75 -1.94
C ARG A 54 7.51 -9.04 -1.36
N HIS A 55 8.20 -9.83 -2.19
CA HIS A 55 8.95 -11.02 -1.77
C HIS A 55 10.36 -10.73 -1.23
N ASN A 56 10.71 -9.45 -1.05
CA ASN A 56 11.99 -8.99 -0.53
C ASN A 56 13.21 -9.44 -1.38
N ASP A 57 12.99 -9.72 -2.67
CA ASP A 57 14.05 -10.15 -3.60
C ASP A 57 14.75 -8.93 -4.20
N PHE A 58 15.72 -8.39 -3.46
CA PHE A 58 16.45 -7.20 -3.89
C PHE A 58 17.26 -7.41 -5.18
N SER A 59 17.76 -8.63 -5.41
CA SER A 59 18.52 -8.97 -6.61
C SER A 59 17.62 -8.88 -7.85
N MET A 60 16.42 -9.45 -7.79
CA MET A 60 15.43 -9.34 -8.87
C MET A 60 14.98 -7.90 -9.08
N VAL A 61 14.72 -7.14 -8.00
CA VAL A 61 14.36 -5.72 -8.10
C VAL A 61 15.42 -4.94 -8.86
N ARG A 62 16.68 -5.05 -8.45
CA ARG A 62 17.80 -4.38 -9.13
C ARG A 62 17.88 -4.75 -10.60
N TRP A 63 17.80 -6.04 -10.88
CA TRP A 63 17.90 -6.52 -12.26
C TRP A 63 16.73 -6.03 -13.13
N LEU A 64 15.48 -6.04 -12.63
CA LEU A 64 14.31 -5.50 -13.35
C LEU A 64 14.47 -4.00 -13.62
N VAL A 65 14.98 -3.23 -12.66
CA VAL A 65 15.28 -1.80 -12.86
C VAL A 65 16.35 -1.61 -13.94
N GLU A 66 17.41 -2.43 -13.92
CA GLU A 66 18.45 -2.42 -14.97
C GLU A 66 17.88 -2.78 -16.36
N GLN A 67 16.79 -3.57 -16.43
CA GLN A 67 16.05 -3.86 -17.66
C GLN A 67 15.02 -2.77 -18.05
N GLY A 68 14.92 -1.68 -17.29
CA GLY A 68 14.01 -0.56 -17.58
C GLY A 68 12.61 -0.68 -16.99
N ALA A 69 12.42 -1.47 -15.94
CA ALA A 69 11.16 -1.48 -15.19
C ALA A 69 10.87 -0.10 -14.59
N ASP A 70 9.63 0.37 -14.74
CA ASP A 70 9.14 1.60 -14.15
C ASP A 70 8.74 1.37 -12.69
N ILE A 71 9.54 1.89 -11.78
CA ILE A 71 9.32 1.77 -10.32
C ILE A 71 8.28 2.77 -9.80
N THR A 72 7.75 3.66 -10.64
CA THR A 72 6.84 4.72 -10.22
C THR A 72 5.37 4.32 -10.31
N ILE A 73 5.06 3.18 -10.95
CA ILE A 73 3.70 2.68 -11.15
C ILE A 73 3.16 2.09 -9.83
N PRO A 74 2.12 2.70 -9.22
CA PRO A 74 1.49 2.15 -8.04
C PRO A 74 0.45 1.08 -8.41
N ASP A 75 0.22 0.16 -7.48
CA ASP A 75 -0.92 -0.75 -7.51
C ASP A 75 -2.24 -0.03 -7.11
N LYS A 76 -3.35 -0.76 -7.03
CA LYS A 76 -4.67 -0.20 -6.69
C LYS A 76 -4.75 0.45 -5.31
N TYR A 77 -3.87 0.09 -4.40
CA TYR A 77 -3.84 0.66 -3.05
C TYR A 77 -2.91 1.86 -2.97
N GLY A 78 -1.98 1.99 -3.92
CA GLY A 78 -0.97 3.04 -3.95
C GLY A 78 0.44 2.51 -3.70
N ASP A 79 0.59 1.18 -3.56
CA ASP A 79 1.88 0.57 -3.27
C ASP A 79 2.73 0.45 -4.53
N ARG A 80 3.99 0.84 -4.39
CA ARG A 80 5.05 0.78 -5.39
C ARG A 80 6.31 0.18 -4.76
N PRO A 81 7.35 -0.19 -5.52
CA PRO A 81 8.49 -0.92 -4.98
C PRO A 81 9.09 -0.32 -3.70
N TYR A 82 9.23 1.01 -3.63
CA TYR A 82 9.81 1.64 -2.44
C TYR A 82 8.90 1.57 -1.21
N THR A 83 7.58 1.79 -1.34
CA THR A 83 6.68 1.67 -0.18
C THR A 83 6.66 0.25 0.35
N VAL A 84 6.69 -0.74 -0.55
CA VAL A 84 6.80 -2.16 -0.20
C VAL A 84 8.13 -2.48 0.50
N ALA A 85 9.26 -1.93 0.01
CA ALA A 85 10.56 -2.10 0.67
C ALA A 85 10.57 -1.53 2.10
N VAL A 86 9.93 -0.37 2.31
CA VAL A 86 9.76 0.23 3.65
C VAL A 86 8.90 -0.65 4.55
N GLN A 87 7.76 -1.14 4.06
CA GLN A 87 6.89 -2.08 4.80
C GLN A 87 7.61 -3.38 5.19
N ASN A 88 8.48 -3.88 4.30
CA ASN A 88 9.31 -5.07 4.54
C ASN A 88 10.51 -4.78 5.45
N LYS A 89 10.71 -3.52 5.86
CA LYS A 89 11.85 -3.05 6.68
C LYS A 89 13.20 -3.32 6.01
N ASN A 90 13.22 -3.43 4.68
CA ASN A 90 14.45 -3.58 3.90
C ASN A 90 15.02 -2.20 3.56
N GLN A 91 15.90 -1.71 4.43
CA GLN A 91 16.49 -0.38 4.32
C GLN A 91 17.38 -0.23 3.08
N GLU A 92 18.08 -1.29 2.67
CA GLU A 92 18.96 -1.26 1.50
C GLU A 92 18.15 -1.10 0.22
N MET A 93 17.11 -1.93 0.06
CA MET A 93 16.19 -1.84 -1.08
C MET A 93 15.45 -0.49 -1.10
N ALA A 94 14.97 -0.03 0.05
CA ALA A 94 14.30 1.27 0.15
C ALA A 94 15.23 2.42 -0.22
N ALA A 95 16.49 2.42 0.25
CA ALA A 95 17.46 3.47 -0.10
C ALA A 95 17.79 3.47 -1.60
N TYR A 96 17.96 2.29 -2.19
CA TYR A 96 18.18 2.14 -3.63
C TYR A 96 17.01 2.71 -4.45
N LEU A 97 15.78 2.30 -4.14
CA LEU A 97 14.59 2.74 -4.88
C LEU A 97 14.32 4.23 -4.68
N LYS A 98 14.52 4.73 -3.46
CA LYS A 98 14.42 6.18 -3.14
C LYS A 98 15.35 7.03 -3.99
N ALA A 99 16.56 6.55 -4.25
CA ALA A 99 17.54 7.29 -5.06
C ALA A 99 17.17 7.37 -6.55
N LEU A 100 16.25 6.51 -7.00
CA LEU A 100 15.78 6.45 -8.38
C LEU A 100 14.44 7.15 -8.60
N GLU A 101 13.72 7.45 -7.52
CA GLU A 101 12.45 8.17 -7.57
C GLU A 101 12.64 9.70 -7.58
N PRO A 102 11.63 10.46 -8.04
CA PRO A 102 11.66 11.91 -7.94
C PRO A 102 11.88 12.37 -6.50
N GLU A 103 12.81 13.31 -6.28
CA GLU A 103 13.18 13.79 -4.95
C GLU A 103 11.97 14.38 -4.20
N GLU A 104 11.03 14.97 -4.94
CA GLU A 104 9.80 15.58 -4.41
C GLU A 104 8.92 14.56 -3.67
N TRP A 105 8.98 13.28 -4.06
CA TRP A 105 8.19 12.21 -3.42
C TRP A 105 8.67 11.89 -2.00
N HIS A 106 9.92 12.26 -1.69
CA HIS A 106 10.54 12.02 -0.39
C HIS A 106 10.75 13.32 0.41
N ASN A 107 10.12 14.41 -0.04
CA ASN A 107 10.21 15.72 0.58
C ASN A 107 8.99 15.98 1.48
N GLU A 108 9.23 16.27 2.76
CA GLU A 108 8.15 16.51 3.73
C GLU A 108 7.32 17.76 3.41
N GLN A 109 7.94 18.81 2.86
CA GLN A 109 7.25 20.05 2.50
C GLN A 109 6.30 19.81 1.32
N GLU A 110 6.72 19.04 0.31
CA GLU A 110 5.85 18.64 -0.80
C GLU A 110 4.75 17.69 -0.34
N LYS A 111 5.06 16.73 0.54
CA LYS A 111 4.02 15.89 1.17
C LYS A 111 2.99 16.73 1.92
N ALA A 112 3.43 17.74 2.67
CA ALA A 112 2.52 18.66 3.36
C ALA A 112 1.65 19.46 2.40
N ARG A 113 2.20 19.94 1.28
CA ARG A 113 1.44 20.61 0.22
C ARG A 113 0.40 19.67 -0.40
N GLN A 114 0.80 18.44 -0.72
CA GLN A 114 -0.08 17.39 -1.24
C GLN A 114 -1.24 17.07 -0.28
N LEU A 115 -0.95 16.98 1.03
CA LEU A 115 -1.93 16.63 2.06
C LEU A 115 -2.77 17.81 2.56
N THR A 116 -2.45 19.05 2.16
CA THR A 116 -3.19 20.26 2.56
C THR A 116 -4.71 20.17 2.30
N PRO A 117 -5.20 19.67 1.15
CA PRO A 117 -6.65 19.50 0.91
C PRO A 117 -7.33 18.55 1.88
N TYR A 118 -6.59 17.64 2.51
CA TYR A 118 -7.11 16.62 3.42
C TYR A 118 -7.42 17.14 4.82
N LYS A 119 -6.96 18.36 5.17
CA LYS A 119 -7.27 19.02 6.44
C LYS A 119 -7.02 18.13 7.66
N LEU A 120 -5.90 17.41 7.65
CA LEU A 120 -5.52 16.51 8.74
C LEU A 120 -5.35 17.30 10.05
N PRO A 121 -5.90 16.82 11.19
CA PRO A 121 -5.66 17.43 12.49
C PRO A 121 -4.17 17.42 12.83
N ALA A 122 -3.69 18.46 13.52
CA ALA A 122 -2.29 18.54 13.92
C ALA A 122 -1.84 17.31 14.74
N LYS A 123 -2.71 16.81 15.64
CA LYS A 123 -2.45 15.60 16.43
C LYS A 123 -2.30 14.33 15.58
N LEU A 124 -3.09 14.20 14.50
CA LEU A 124 -2.95 13.08 13.57
C LEU A 124 -1.62 13.17 12.82
N VAL A 125 -1.27 14.36 12.31
CA VAL A 125 0.00 14.58 11.61
C VAL A 125 1.19 14.30 12.52
N GLU A 126 1.17 14.82 13.75
CA GLU A 126 2.22 14.59 14.75
C GLU A 126 2.35 13.09 15.06
N TYR A 127 1.24 12.38 15.28
CA TYR A 127 1.25 10.96 15.56
C TYR A 127 1.85 10.14 14.41
N LEU A 128 1.48 10.43 13.15
CA LEU A 128 2.03 9.69 12.00
C LEU A 128 3.52 9.98 11.76
N LYS A 129 4.06 11.07 12.33
CA LYS A 129 5.50 11.40 12.24
C LYS A 129 6.32 10.78 13.35
N THR A 130 5.81 10.76 14.58
CA THR A 130 6.61 10.44 15.77
C THR A 130 5.98 9.42 16.70
N GLY A 131 4.71 9.08 16.51
CA GLY A 131 3.98 8.11 17.32
C GLY A 131 4.32 6.65 16.99
N PRO A 132 3.92 5.70 17.85
CA PRO A 132 4.06 4.29 17.55
C PRO A 132 3.10 3.89 16.42
N LEU A 133 3.66 3.56 15.26
CA LEU A 133 2.87 3.16 14.08
C LEU A 133 2.37 1.72 14.19
N ARG A 134 3.06 0.89 14.98
CA ARG A 134 2.61 -0.44 15.36
C ARG A 134 1.71 -0.34 16.60
N LEU A 135 0.43 -0.58 16.39
CA LEU A 135 -0.59 -0.63 17.44
C LEU A 135 -0.77 -2.10 17.83
N GLU A 136 -0.68 -2.40 19.13
CA GLU A 136 -0.82 -3.76 19.66
C GLU A 136 -1.93 -3.79 20.71
N PHE A 137 -2.77 -4.82 20.61
CA PHE A 137 -3.94 -5.06 21.45
C PHE A 137 -4.14 -6.59 21.54
N PRO A 138 -3.16 -7.32 22.13
CA PRO A 138 -3.13 -8.78 22.15
C PRO A 138 -4.29 -9.43 22.91
N GLU A 139 -4.98 -8.66 23.75
CA GLU A 139 -6.17 -9.06 24.50
C GLU A 139 -7.45 -9.17 23.64
N ARG A 140 -7.42 -8.67 22.40
CA ARG A 140 -8.55 -8.77 21.47
C ARG A 140 -8.57 -10.10 20.72
N GLU A 141 -9.75 -10.51 20.30
CA GLU A 141 -9.97 -11.84 19.71
C GLU A 141 -9.58 -11.90 18.22
N LEU A 142 -10.02 -10.93 17.40
CA LEU A 142 -9.94 -11.02 15.93
C LEU A 142 -8.69 -10.34 15.37
N VAL A 143 -8.56 -9.04 15.65
CA VAL A 143 -7.40 -8.25 15.27
C VAL A 143 -6.60 -8.04 16.55
N LYS A 144 -5.31 -8.38 16.56
CA LYS A 144 -4.42 -8.18 17.73
C LYS A 144 -3.40 -7.07 17.54
N TRP A 145 -3.21 -6.65 16.30
CA TRP A 145 -2.32 -5.56 15.96
C TRP A 145 -2.73 -4.92 14.63
N ALA A 146 -2.34 -3.67 14.47
CA ALA A 146 -2.40 -2.96 13.20
C ALA A 146 -1.15 -2.10 13.02
N GLU A 147 -0.80 -1.83 11.77
CA GLU A 147 0.34 -1.01 11.40
C GLU A 147 -0.15 0.17 10.56
N LEU A 148 0.05 1.37 11.07
CA LEU A 148 -0.23 2.61 10.36
C LEU A 148 0.91 2.98 9.42
N TYR A 149 0.59 3.67 8.33
CA TYR A 149 1.62 4.28 7.50
C TYR A 149 2.33 5.41 8.26
N PRO A 150 3.66 5.55 8.14
CA PRO A 150 4.32 6.79 8.53
C PRO A 150 3.80 7.94 7.65
N TYR A 151 3.87 9.18 8.16
CA TYR A 151 3.34 10.37 7.49
C TYR A 151 3.71 10.49 6.00
N MET A 152 4.95 10.14 5.65
CA MET A 152 5.45 10.22 4.28
C MET A 152 4.81 9.20 3.34
N ASP A 153 4.39 8.05 3.87
CA ASP A 153 3.94 6.90 3.07
C ASP A 153 2.42 6.78 3.02
N VAL A 154 1.69 7.65 3.72
CA VAL A 154 0.23 7.74 3.67
C VAL A 154 -0.26 7.96 2.24
N GLN A 155 -1.25 7.18 1.79
CA GLN A 155 -1.62 7.06 0.38
C GLN A 155 -2.99 7.70 0.07
N GLU A 156 -3.08 8.48 -1.02
CA GLU A 156 -4.37 8.97 -1.54
C GLU A 156 -5.07 7.85 -2.32
N MET A 157 -6.38 7.71 -2.11
CA MET A 157 -7.21 6.85 -2.94
C MET A 157 -8.55 7.52 -3.28
N THR A 158 -9.22 6.99 -4.29
CA THR A 158 -10.56 7.45 -4.69
C THR A 158 -11.59 6.33 -4.57
N TRP A 159 -12.63 6.54 -3.76
CA TRP A 159 -13.76 5.63 -3.62
C TRP A 159 -15.08 6.33 -3.97
N LYS A 160 -15.82 5.83 -4.97
CA LYS A 160 -17.10 6.43 -5.43
C LYS A 160 -17.03 7.97 -5.59
N ARG A 161 -15.96 8.47 -6.23
CA ARG A 161 -15.64 9.91 -6.43
C ARG A 161 -15.25 10.69 -5.17
N LYS A 162 -15.08 10.01 -4.02
CA LYS A 162 -14.54 10.61 -2.80
C LYS A 162 -13.04 10.42 -2.77
N LYS A 163 -12.29 11.51 -2.66
CA LYS A 163 -10.86 11.47 -2.36
C LYS A 163 -10.66 11.26 -0.86
N LEU A 164 -9.97 10.18 -0.52
CA LEU A 164 -9.74 9.71 0.84
C LEU A 164 -8.25 9.44 1.04
N LEU A 165 -7.85 9.34 2.30
CA LEU A 165 -6.46 9.08 2.65
C LEU A 165 -6.36 7.79 3.46
N SER A 166 -5.63 6.80 2.94
CA SER A 166 -5.39 5.53 3.63
C SER A 166 -4.31 5.69 4.68
N LEU A 167 -4.65 5.36 5.93
CA LEU A 167 -3.78 5.53 7.09
C LEU A 167 -3.17 4.23 7.60
N MET A 168 -3.70 3.08 7.18
CA MET A 168 -3.29 1.76 7.67
C MET A 168 -2.64 0.96 6.55
N ALA A 169 -1.44 0.44 6.84
CA ALA A 169 -0.66 -0.38 5.94
C ALA A 169 -1.07 -1.85 6.02
N LYS A 170 -1.20 -2.38 7.24
CA LYS A 170 -1.50 -3.80 7.48
C LYS A 170 -2.26 -3.96 8.79
N MET A 171 -3.01 -5.05 8.91
CA MET A 171 -3.55 -5.51 10.17
C MET A 171 -3.52 -7.02 10.29
N ASP A 172 -3.63 -7.51 11.52
CA ASP A 172 -3.61 -8.94 11.81
C ASP A 172 -4.75 -9.67 11.10
N ASN A 173 -4.48 -10.83 10.51
CA ASN A 173 -5.43 -11.76 9.87
C ASN A 173 -6.33 -11.25 8.72
N TYR A 174 -6.27 -9.97 8.37
CA TYR A 174 -7.18 -9.36 7.40
C TYR A 174 -6.44 -8.37 6.48
N SER A 175 -6.61 -8.53 5.17
CA SER A 175 -6.02 -7.65 4.14
C SER A 175 -7.04 -6.79 3.40
N ASP A 176 -8.33 -7.09 3.53
CA ASP A 176 -9.38 -6.48 2.72
C ASP A 176 -10.06 -5.28 3.38
N TYR A 177 -9.53 -4.79 4.50
CA TYR A 177 -10.04 -3.61 5.19
C TYR A 177 -9.04 -2.46 5.11
N LEU A 178 -9.54 -1.27 4.78
CA LEU A 178 -8.76 -0.04 4.79
C LEU A 178 -9.27 0.91 5.87
N LEU A 179 -8.35 1.58 6.56
CA LEU A 179 -8.64 2.69 7.47
C LEU A 179 -8.45 4.02 6.74
N LEU A 180 -9.52 4.78 6.57
CA LEU A 180 -9.58 5.90 5.65
C LEU A 180 -9.94 7.21 6.35
N TRP A 181 -9.17 8.27 6.12
CA TRP A 181 -9.53 9.62 6.54
C TRP A 181 -10.39 10.32 5.49
N SER A 182 -11.56 10.81 5.91
CA SER A 182 -12.44 11.67 5.10
C SER A 182 -12.20 13.15 5.44
N PRO A 183 -11.70 13.97 4.51
CA PRO A 183 -11.49 15.40 4.75
C PRO A 183 -12.79 16.21 4.77
N ARG A 184 -13.87 15.64 4.21
CA ARG A 184 -15.21 16.23 4.22
C ARG A 184 -15.81 16.17 5.62
N ASP A 185 -15.71 15.00 6.25
CA ASP A 185 -16.35 14.72 7.54
C ASP A 185 -15.39 14.97 8.71
N LYS A 186 -14.08 15.07 8.42
CA LYS A 186 -12.98 15.16 9.40
C LYS A 186 -13.01 14.00 10.40
N LYS A 187 -13.24 12.80 9.88
CA LYS A 187 -13.38 11.55 10.62
C LYS A 187 -12.78 10.39 9.83
N LEU A 188 -12.50 9.33 10.54
CA LEU A 188 -12.16 8.03 10.01
C LEU A 188 -13.41 7.31 9.51
N TRP A 189 -13.20 6.55 8.46
CA TRP A 189 -14.10 5.61 7.83
C TRP A 189 -13.32 4.31 7.63
N TYR A 190 -14.03 3.21 7.42
CA TYR A 190 -13.41 2.02 6.87
C TYR A 190 -14.07 1.60 5.57
N LEU A 191 -13.29 0.91 4.75
CA LEU A 191 -13.75 0.26 3.53
C LEU A 191 -13.47 -1.22 3.66
N ASP A 192 -14.53 -2.02 3.63
CA ASP A 192 -14.44 -3.44 3.34
C ASP A 192 -14.39 -3.59 1.81
N ILE A 193 -13.24 -4.02 1.31
CA ILE A 193 -12.96 -4.19 -0.11
C ILE A 193 -13.68 -5.43 -0.65
N GLU A 194 -13.77 -6.50 0.15
CA GLU A 194 -14.39 -7.77 -0.22
C GLU A 194 -15.89 -7.55 -0.48
N HIS A 195 -16.57 -6.87 0.45
CA HIS A 195 -18.01 -6.59 0.38
C HIS A 195 -18.36 -5.26 -0.31
N LYS A 196 -17.35 -4.42 -0.61
CA LYS A 196 -17.50 -3.08 -1.22
C LYS A 196 -18.33 -2.13 -0.35
N GLU A 197 -18.19 -2.27 0.96
CA GLU A 197 -18.94 -1.51 1.95
C GLU A 197 -18.10 -0.40 2.56
N PHE A 198 -18.71 0.77 2.76
CA PHE A 198 -17.98 1.97 3.17
C PHE A 198 -18.74 2.69 4.27
N HIS A 199 -18.20 2.58 5.48
CA HIS A 199 -18.91 2.91 6.72
C HIS A 199 -18.14 3.95 7.55
N PRO A 200 -18.84 4.88 8.21
CA PRO A 200 -18.21 5.84 9.11
C PRO A 200 -17.68 5.11 10.36
N LEU A 201 -16.53 5.52 10.87
CA LEU A 201 -15.93 4.91 12.06
C LEU A 201 -15.99 5.87 13.25
N THR A 202 -15.04 6.80 13.36
CA THR A 202 -14.99 7.78 14.45
C THR A 202 -14.03 8.94 14.16
N LYS A 203 -13.88 9.91 15.07
CA LYS A 203 -12.81 10.92 15.02
C LYS A 203 -11.46 10.30 15.37
N TRP A 204 -10.38 10.91 14.89
CA TRP A 204 -9.02 10.45 15.17
C TRP A 204 -8.72 10.29 16.68
N GLU A 205 -9.10 11.28 17.48
CA GLU A 205 -8.82 11.28 18.92
C GLU A 205 -9.55 10.18 19.67
N GLU A 206 -10.74 9.80 19.22
CA GLU A 206 -11.52 8.70 19.78
C GLU A 206 -10.93 7.36 19.34
N PHE A 207 -10.56 7.22 18.06
CA PHE A 207 -9.92 6.02 17.54
C PHE A 207 -8.61 5.72 18.25
N ILE A 208 -7.71 6.69 18.35
CA ILE A 208 -6.37 6.44 18.88
C ILE A 208 -6.34 6.21 20.40
N ALA A 209 -7.44 6.53 21.10
CA ALA A 209 -7.60 6.22 22.52
C ALA A 209 -7.87 4.73 22.77
N ASP A 210 -8.52 4.02 21.84
CA ASP A 210 -8.76 2.57 21.90
C ASP A 210 -8.87 2.00 20.47
N PRO A 211 -7.76 1.87 19.73
CA PRO A 211 -7.80 1.43 18.34
C PRO A 211 -8.28 -0.01 18.22
N GLY A 212 -7.96 -0.86 19.20
CA GLY A 212 -8.37 -2.26 19.23
C GLY A 212 -9.89 -2.44 19.22
N LYS A 213 -10.63 -1.59 19.97
CA LYS A 213 -12.10 -1.58 19.93
C LYS A 213 -12.62 -1.32 18.52
N TYR A 214 -12.16 -0.26 17.87
CA TYR A 214 -12.68 0.13 16.56
C TYR A 214 -12.30 -0.86 15.47
N LEU A 215 -11.04 -1.35 15.48
CA LEU A 215 -10.59 -2.29 14.46
C LEU A 215 -11.25 -3.66 14.59
N ASN A 216 -11.55 -4.14 15.80
CA ASN A 216 -12.31 -5.38 15.97
C ASN A 216 -13.80 -5.17 15.64
N GLY A 217 -14.40 -4.05 16.08
CA GLY A 217 -15.80 -3.73 15.77
C GLY A 217 -16.08 -3.59 14.26
N MET A 218 -15.07 -3.17 13.47
CA MET A 218 -15.16 -3.18 12.01
C MET A 218 -15.39 -4.59 11.43
N ILE A 219 -14.75 -5.61 12.01
CA ILE A 219 -14.87 -7.00 11.56
C ILE A 219 -16.17 -7.64 12.06
N GLU A 220 -16.62 -7.21 13.24
CA GLU A 220 -17.86 -7.69 13.85
C GLU A 220 -19.12 -7.04 13.25
N GLY A 221 -18.96 -6.09 12.32
CA GLY A 221 -20.06 -5.37 11.68
C GLY A 221 -20.75 -4.34 12.60
N GLU A 222 -20.11 -3.91 13.70
CA GLU A 222 -20.71 -3.00 14.69
C GLU A 222 -21.09 -1.62 14.13
N PHE A 223 -20.50 -1.26 12.98
CA PHE A 223 -20.61 0.07 12.38
C PHE A 223 -21.36 0.06 11.03
N GLU A 224 -21.96 -1.08 10.67
CA GLU A 224 -22.79 -1.23 9.49
C GLU A 224 -24.20 -0.68 9.80
N GLU A 225 -24.44 0.59 9.47
CA GLU A 225 -25.78 1.23 9.56
C GLU A 225 -26.52 1.24 8.20
#